data_AF-A0A929KAK2-F1
#
_entry.id   AF-A0A929KAK2-F1
#
_cell.length_a   1.000
_cell.length_b   1.000
_cell.length_c   1.000
_cell.angle_alpha   90.00
_cell.angle_beta   90.00
_cell.angle_gamma   90.00
#
_symmetry.space_group_name_H-M   'P 1'
#
loop_
_entity.id
_entity.type
_entity.pdbx_description
1 polymer ?
#
loop_
_entity_poly.entity_id
_entity_poly.type
_entity_poly.pdbx_seq_one_letter_code
_entity_poly.pdbx_strand_id
1 'polypeptide(L)'
;MILNKYDRDILDSEGFDHHPELQMLPLSIKEVRYEVYEVISKAAEEGEDKIGSRGNFFFVGLGGGTGTGVISPLAEQFGKGSRGYFTLGILGGKEDNKYLGSQQPWFRRCFNILLALNDLVATADLDGIILVDNEILMDRLKTGGELSENKVVLGDGGELKTFLKEEFGMDWVDSETQLDVIKTGIIHIYDAANFAEINIDEAGKTAILKISDGRIYNLRVKEENGKRRIYGKACAEKIDEELTRVIYPAFGRTACEKKGAD
;
A
#
# COMPACT_ATOMS: atom_id res chain seq x y z
N MET A 1 26.26 -12.67 3.83
CA MET A 1 27.15 -11.52 4.11
C MET A 1 26.34 -10.21 4.15
N ILE A 2 25.42 -10.10 5.14
CA ILE A 2 24.51 -8.95 5.37
C ILE A 2 24.64 -8.46 6.84
N LEU A 3 25.46 -9.13 7.67
CA LEU A 3 25.56 -8.91 9.12
C LEU A 3 26.39 -7.70 9.54
N ASN A 4 27.36 -7.24 8.73
CA ASN A 4 28.34 -6.24 9.18
C ASN A 4 27.79 -4.82 9.42
N LYS A 5 26.57 -4.49 8.98
CA LYS A 5 26.00 -3.14 9.14
C LYS A 5 25.17 -2.98 10.42
N TYR A 6 24.63 -4.07 10.97
CA TYR A 6 23.68 -4.03 12.09
C TYR A 6 24.29 -4.45 13.44
N ASP A 7 25.50 -5.01 13.46
CA ASP A 7 26.13 -5.48 14.70
C ASP A 7 26.38 -4.37 15.73
N ARG A 8 26.70 -3.14 15.30
CA ARG A 8 26.94 -2.03 16.25
C ARG A 8 25.64 -1.51 16.88
N ASP A 9 24.61 -1.29 16.07
CA ASP A 9 23.33 -0.76 16.56
C ASP A 9 22.60 -1.73 17.49
N ILE A 10 22.89 -3.04 17.38
CA ILE A 10 22.36 -4.10 18.26
C ILE A 10 23.09 -4.15 19.60
N LEU A 11 24.40 -3.91 19.61
CA LEU A 11 25.20 -3.93 20.84
C LEU A 11 25.01 -2.67 21.69
N ASP A 12 24.69 -1.53 21.05
CA ASP A 12 24.52 -0.23 21.72
C ASP A 12 23.09 0.00 22.27
N SER A 13 22.15 -0.92 22.06
CA SER A 13 20.80 -0.79 22.64
C SER A 13 20.78 -1.21 24.10
N GLU A 14 20.99 -0.25 25.01
CA GLU A 14 20.76 -0.40 26.45
C GLU A 14 19.28 -0.71 26.71
N GLY A 15 18.94 -1.97 26.99
CA GLY A 15 17.53 -2.34 27.19
C GLY A 15 17.31 -3.81 27.52
N PHE A 16 17.98 -4.32 28.56
CA PHE A 16 17.66 -5.61 29.17
C PHE A 16 17.19 -5.40 30.62
N ASP A 17 16.01 -4.81 30.79
CA ASP A 17 15.21 -5.03 32.00
C ASP A 17 14.22 -6.16 31.71
N HIS A 18 14.58 -7.36 32.18
CA HIS A 18 13.72 -8.53 32.14
C HIS A 18 12.55 -8.36 33.11
N HIS A 19 11.39 -7.93 32.62
CA HIS A 19 10.12 -8.12 33.32
C HIS A 19 9.44 -9.42 32.84
N PRO A 20 9.51 -10.53 33.62
CA PRO A 20 8.89 -11.81 33.28
C PRO A 20 7.34 -11.79 33.29
N GLU A 21 6.74 -10.68 33.72
CA GLU A 21 5.28 -10.54 33.92
C GLU A 21 4.49 -10.31 32.61
N LEU A 22 5.17 -10.11 31.47
CA LEU A 22 4.53 -9.94 30.15
C LEU A 22 4.22 -11.27 29.43
N GLN A 23 4.33 -12.41 30.11
CA GLN A 23 3.84 -13.69 29.61
C GLN A 23 2.45 -13.98 30.16
N MET A 24 1.37 -13.46 29.55
CA MET A 24 0.07 -14.15 29.57
C MET A 24 -0.77 -13.77 28.34
N LEU A 25 -0.79 -14.66 27.34
CA LEU A 25 -2.00 -14.87 26.55
C LEU A 25 -2.85 -15.91 27.31
N PRO A 26 -4.18 -15.75 27.41
CA PRO A 26 -5.05 -16.69 28.14
C PRO A 26 -5.17 -18.07 27.48
N LEU A 27 -4.55 -18.25 26.30
CA LEU A 27 -4.42 -19.51 25.58
C LEU A 27 -2.94 -19.77 25.34
N SER A 28 -2.51 -21.01 25.55
CA SER A 28 -1.20 -21.47 25.12
C SER A 28 -1.09 -21.32 23.60
N ILE A 29 0.12 -21.04 23.09
CA ILE A 29 0.41 -20.99 21.64
C ILE A 29 -0.10 -22.26 20.94
N LYS A 30 -0.14 -23.39 21.64
CA LYS A 30 -0.64 -24.67 21.14
C LYS A 30 -2.15 -24.66 20.90
N GLU A 31 -2.93 -24.00 21.76
CA GLU A 31 -4.40 -23.89 21.65
C GLU A 31 -4.80 -22.95 20.51
N VAL A 32 -4.15 -21.78 20.40
CA VAL A 32 -4.39 -20.85 19.27
C VAL A 32 -4.03 -21.50 17.93
N ARG A 33 -2.94 -22.28 17.89
CA ARG A 33 -2.56 -23.05 16.70
C ARG A 33 -3.64 -24.07 16.33
N TYR A 34 -4.16 -24.82 17.29
CA TYR A 34 -5.16 -25.86 17.04
C TYR A 34 -6.46 -25.28 16.46
N GLU A 35 -6.99 -24.21 17.03
CA GLU A 35 -8.23 -23.58 16.54
C GLU A 35 -8.09 -23.03 15.12
N VAL A 36 -6.99 -22.33 14.82
CA VAL A 36 -6.76 -21.78 13.48
C VAL A 36 -6.61 -22.90 12.45
N TYR A 37 -5.90 -23.98 12.77
CA TYR A 37 -5.74 -25.11 11.85
C TYR A 37 -7.02 -25.91 11.67
N GLU A 38 -7.85 -26.06 12.71
CA GLU A 38 -9.14 -26.75 12.60
C GLU A 38 -10.09 -25.97 11.67
N VAL A 39 -10.15 -24.63 11.80
CA VAL A 39 -10.98 -23.78 10.93
C VAL A 39 -10.51 -23.85 9.47
N ILE A 40 -9.20 -23.77 9.23
CA ILE A 40 -8.64 -23.85 7.87
C ILE A 40 -8.86 -25.25 7.27
N SER A 41 -8.69 -26.32 8.06
CA SER A 41 -8.87 -27.70 7.58
C SER A 41 -10.33 -28.00 7.27
N LYS A 42 -11.27 -27.58 8.12
CA LYS A 42 -12.71 -27.70 7.85
C LYS A 42 -13.13 -26.91 6.60
N ALA A 43 -12.62 -25.68 6.43
CA ALA A 43 -12.91 -24.89 5.24
C ALA A 43 -12.35 -25.53 3.95
N ALA A 44 -11.24 -26.26 4.05
CA ALA A 44 -10.69 -27.03 2.94
C ALA A 44 -11.55 -28.27 2.61
N GLU A 45 -11.98 -29.03 3.63
CA GLU A 45 -12.82 -30.22 3.49
C GLU A 45 -14.24 -29.89 2.99
N GLU A 46 -14.84 -28.80 3.46
CA GLU A 46 -16.19 -28.36 3.05
C GLU A 46 -16.23 -27.75 1.63
N GLY A 47 -15.07 -27.45 1.04
CA GLY A 47 -14.93 -26.83 -0.29
C GLY A 47 -14.60 -27.78 -1.44
N GLU A 48 -14.43 -29.08 -1.18
CA GLU A 48 -13.77 -30.01 -2.13
C GLU A 48 -14.50 -30.23 -3.47
N ASP A 49 -15.78 -29.90 -3.62
CA ASP A 49 -16.51 -30.41 -4.79
C ASP A 49 -16.62 -29.48 -6.02
N LYS A 50 -16.27 -28.18 -6.01
CA LYS A 50 -16.52 -27.34 -7.22
C LYS A 50 -15.54 -26.24 -7.62
N ILE A 51 -14.43 -25.99 -6.93
CA ILE A 51 -13.47 -24.97 -7.38
C ILE A 51 -12.07 -25.55 -7.20
N GLY A 52 -11.45 -26.01 -8.29
CA GLY A 52 -10.04 -26.42 -8.28
C GLY A 52 -9.20 -25.32 -7.65
N SER A 53 -8.68 -25.58 -6.45
CA SER A 53 -8.08 -24.56 -5.60
C SER A 53 -6.87 -23.95 -6.31
N ARG A 54 -6.94 -22.64 -6.56
CA ARG A 54 -5.96 -21.87 -7.36
C ARG A 54 -4.75 -21.40 -6.54
N GLY A 55 -4.48 -22.06 -5.40
CA GLY A 55 -3.41 -21.68 -4.48
C GLY A 55 -3.88 -21.12 -3.16
N ASN A 56 -2.95 -21.02 -2.21
CA ASN A 56 -3.13 -20.46 -0.89
C ASN A 56 -2.41 -19.10 -0.80
N PHE A 57 -3.14 -18.05 -0.41
CA PHE A 57 -2.56 -16.72 -0.20
C PHE A 57 -2.67 -16.31 1.27
N PHE A 58 -1.53 -16.11 1.92
CA PHE A 58 -1.45 -15.82 3.35
C PHE A 58 -1.06 -14.38 3.63
N PHE A 59 -1.69 -13.77 4.63
CA PHE A 59 -1.38 -12.43 5.12
C PHE A 59 -0.72 -12.58 6.49
N VAL A 60 0.55 -12.18 6.62
CA VAL A 60 1.32 -12.37 7.85
C VAL A 60 2.02 -11.09 8.26
N GLY A 61 1.84 -10.70 9.52
CA GLY A 61 2.64 -9.65 10.15
C GLY A 61 4.01 -10.21 10.55
N LEU A 62 5.07 -9.70 9.93
CA LEU A 62 6.45 -10.08 10.19
C LEU A 62 7.00 -9.20 11.32
N GLY A 63 7.55 -9.83 12.35
CA GLY A 63 8.15 -9.15 13.50
C GLY A 63 7.36 -9.26 14.80
N GLY A 64 6.07 -9.58 14.74
CA GLY A 64 5.27 -9.93 15.92
C GLY A 64 5.52 -11.37 16.38
N GLY A 65 5.17 -11.69 17.63
CA GLY A 65 5.30 -13.05 18.16
C GLY A 65 4.41 -14.08 17.47
N THR A 66 3.11 -13.79 17.37
CA THR A 66 2.12 -14.73 16.82
C THR A 66 2.26 -14.91 15.31
N GLY A 67 2.31 -13.81 14.55
CA GLY A 67 2.43 -13.85 13.09
C GLY A 67 3.69 -14.57 12.60
N THR A 68 4.82 -14.33 13.25
CA THR A 68 6.07 -15.04 12.98
C THR A 68 5.98 -16.52 13.37
N GLY A 69 5.42 -16.81 14.55
CA GLY A 69 5.35 -18.18 15.09
C GLY A 69 4.40 -19.13 14.37
N VAL A 70 3.52 -18.63 13.49
CA VAL A 70 2.65 -19.45 12.64
C VAL A 70 3.24 -19.73 11.26
N ILE A 71 4.27 -19.01 10.84
CA ILE A 71 4.87 -19.17 9.50
C ILE A 71 5.49 -20.54 9.31
N SER A 72 6.31 -21.03 10.25
CA SER A 72 6.97 -22.34 10.09
C SER A 72 5.97 -23.50 9.95
N PRO A 73 4.93 -23.61 10.81
CA PRO A 73 3.89 -24.61 10.62
C PRO A 73 3.11 -24.47 9.29
N LEU A 74 2.81 -23.23 8.85
CA LEU A 74 2.14 -23.00 7.58
C LEU A 74 3.04 -23.44 6.40
N ALA A 75 4.33 -23.13 6.47
CA ALA A 75 5.33 -23.56 5.50
C ALA A 75 5.46 -25.10 5.46
N GLU A 76 5.38 -25.77 6.60
CA GLU A 76 5.44 -27.23 6.65
C GLU A 76 4.16 -27.88 6.11
N GLN A 77 2.98 -27.36 6.48
CA GLN A 77 1.69 -27.94 6.11
C GLN A 77 1.30 -27.62 4.66
N PHE A 78 1.58 -26.40 4.21
CA PHE A 78 1.16 -25.91 2.90
C PHE A 78 2.32 -25.70 1.93
N GLY A 79 3.58 -25.64 2.36
CA GLY A 79 4.69 -25.41 1.45
C GLY A 79 4.99 -26.62 0.58
N LYS A 80 5.14 -27.82 1.15
CA LYS A 80 5.65 -28.96 0.38
C LYS A 80 4.61 -29.56 -0.56
N GLY A 81 4.77 -29.31 -1.86
CA GLY A 81 4.00 -29.95 -2.92
C GLY A 81 2.59 -29.39 -3.12
N SER A 82 2.22 -28.31 -2.42
CA SER A 82 1.02 -27.56 -2.79
C SER A 82 1.32 -26.66 -3.99
N ARG A 83 0.32 -26.40 -4.82
CA ARG A 83 0.44 -25.42 -5.91
C ARG A 83 -0.13 -24.10 -5.45
N GLY A 84 0.58 -23.01 -5.71
CA GLY A 84 0.10 -21.64 -5.53
C GLY A 84 0.24 -21.11 -4.11
N TYR A 85 1.32 -21.43 -3.39
CA TYR A 85 1.57 -20.88 -2.07
C TYR A 85 2.24 -19.50 -2.16
N PHE A 86 1.47 -18.45 -1.89
CA PHE A 86 1.92 -17.06 -1.88
C PHE A 86 1.76 -16.43 -0.50
N THR A 87 2.66 -15.53 -0.13
CA THR A 87 2.59 -14.81 1.15
C THR A 87 2.73 -13.30 0.95
N LEU A 88 1.81 -12.53 1.54
CA LEU A 88 1.95 -11.09 1.77
C LEU A 88 2.46 -10.86 3.20
N GLY A 89 3.74 -10.52 3.32
CA GLY A 89 4.41 -10.21 4.58
C GLY A 89 4.43 -8.71 4.86
N ILE A 90 3.89 -8.29 6.00
CA ILE A 90 3.96 -6.89 6.46
C ILE A 90 5.15 -6.77 7.40
N LEU A 91 6.19 -6.02 6.99
CA LEU A 91 7.37 -5.76 7.82
C LEU A 91 7.02 -4.69 8.85
N GLY A 92 7.11 -5.03 10.13
CA GLY A 92 6.91 -4.04 11.19
C GLY A 92 8.01 -2.97 11.20
N GLY A 93 7.61 -1.70 11.41
CA GLY A 93 8.52 -0.55 11.51
C GLY A 93 8.95 -0.22 12.94
N LYS A 94 9.97 0.64 13.07
CA LYS A 94 10.52 1.08 14.37
C LYS A 94 9.47 1.78 15.24
N GLU A 95 8.61 2.56 14.60
CA GLU A 95 7.57 3.36 15.28
C GLU A 95 6.27 2.58 15.54
N ASP A 96 6.17 1.32 15.11
CA ASP A 96 4.95 0.54 15.32
C ASP A 96 4.59 0.37 16.80
N ASN A 97 5.57 0.37 17.70
CA ASN A 97 5.29 0.31 19.14
C ASN A 97 4.46 1.51 19.60
N LYS A 98 4.68 2.68 18.99
CA LYS A 98 3.97 3.91 19.29
C LYS A 98 2.53 3.88 18.74
N TYR A 99 2.33 3.31 17.56
CA TYR A 99 1.05 3.39 16.85
C TYR A 99 0.16 2.16 17.01
N LEU A 100 0.74 0.97 17.13
CA LEU A 100 0.03 -0.32 17.15
C LEU A 100 -0.01 -0.96 18.54
N GLY A 101 0.51 -0.27 19.57
CA GLY A 101 0.50 -0.77 20.95
C GLY A 101 1.34 -2.03 21.18
N SER A 102 2.21 -2.38 20.24
CA SER A 102 3.11 -3.52 20.39
C SER A 102 4.16 -3.21 21.45
N GLN A 103 4.35 -4.15 22.36
CA GLN A 103 5.31 -4.04 23.46
C GLN A 103 6.66 -4.69 23.14
N GLN A 104 6.85 -5.21 21.93
CA GLN A 104 8.10 -5.90 21.59
C GLN A 104 9.22 -4.89 21.27
N PRO A 105 10.38 -4.98 21.94
CA PRO A 105 11.55 -4.18 21.59
C PRO A 105 11.93 -4.33 20.12
N TRP A 106 12.44 -3.25 19.52
CA TRP A 106 12.77 -3.22 18.09
C TRP A 106 13.72 -4.34 17.66
N PHE A 107 14.77 -4.61 18.44
CA PHE A 107 15.71 -5.70 18.13
C PHE A 107 15.02 -7.07 18.03
N ARG A 108 14.03 -7.35 18.90
CA ARG A 108 13.28 -8.61 18.90
C ARG A 108 12.39 -8.74 17.68
N ARG A 109 11.84 -7.62 17.19
CA ARG A 109 11.11 -7.58 15.91
C ARG A 109 12.03 -7.88 14.74
N CYS A 110 13.19 -7.24 14.67
CA CYS A 110 14.18 -7.53 13.62
C CYS A 110 14.55 -9.01 13.61
N PHE A 111 14.80 -9.60 14.78
CA PHE A 111 15.09 -11.01 14.91
C PHE A 111 13.93 -11.90 14.44
N ASN A 112 12.70 -11.59 14.85
CA ASN A 112 11.49 -12.30 14.39
C ASN A 112 11.28 -12.17 12.88
N ILE A 113 11.52 -11.00 12.28
CA ILE A 113 11.45 -10.80 10.83
C ILE A 113 12.48 -11.70 10.13
N LEU A 114 13.72 -11.74 10.61
CA LEU A 114 14.77 -12.58 10.02
C LEU A 114 14.42 -14.08 10.11
N LEU A 115 13.91 -14.54 11.25
CA LEU A 115 13.45 -15.92 11.41
C LEU A 115 12.29 -16.24 10.48
N ALA A 116 11.28 -15.38 10.42
CA ALA A 116 10.13 -15.54 9.54
C ALA A 116 10.55 -15.62 8.07
N LEU A 117 11.42 -14.71 7.63
CA LEU A 117 11.92 -14.69 6.26
C LEU A 117 12.78 -15.92 5.95
N ASN A 118 13.59 -16.37 6.91
CA ASN A 118 14.35 -17.62 6.74
C ASN A 118 13.40 -18.82 6.58
N ASP A 119 12.34 -18.91 7.40
CA ASP A 119 11.38 -20.00 7.28
C ASP A 119 10.59 -19.95 5.96
N LEU A 120 10.15 -18.75 5.54
CA LEU A 120 9.49 -18.56 4.26
C LEU A 120 10.42 -18.90 3.08
N VAL A 121 11.67 -18.43 3.08
CA VAL A 121 12.55 -18.56 1.91
C VAL A 121 13.26 -19.91 1.86
N ALA A 122 13.64 -20.47 3.01
CA ALA A 122 14.47 -21.68 3.07
C ALA A 122 13.66 -22.96 3.34
N THR A 123 12.58 -22.86 4.11
CA THR A 123 11.81 -24.04 4.54
C THR A 123 10.54 -24.21 3.70
N ALA A 124 9.95 -23.11 3.28
CA ALA A 124 8.72 -23.08 2.53
C ALA A 124 9.00 -23.12 1.01
N ASP A 125 8.35 -24.04 0.30
CA ASP A 125 8.38 -24.08 -1.17
C ASP A 125 7.33 -23.07 -1.71
N LEU A 126 7.58 -21.78 -1.45
CA LEU A 126 6.70 -20.68 -1.86
C LEU A 126 6.82 -20.42 -3.36
N ASP A 127 5.68 -20.20 -4.01
CA ASP A 127 5.63 -19.67 -5.38
C ASP A 127 5.97 -18.17 -5.41
N GLY A 128 5.73 -17.45 -4.31
CA GLY A 128 6.11 -16.04 -4.22
C GLY A 128 5.87 -15.38 -2.87
N ILE A 129 6.62 -14.31 -2.62
CA ILE A 129 6.47 -13.45 -1.44
C ILE A 129 6.35 -11.99 -1.88
N ILE A 130 5.37 -11.29 -1.32
CA ILE A 130 5.21 -9.84 -1.46
C ILE A 130 5.50 -9.26 -0.08
N LEU A 131 6.45 -8.32 0.00
CA LEU A 131 6.78 -7.63 1.24
C LEU A 131 6.27 -6.20 1.20
N VAL A 132 5.53 -5.83 2.23
CA VAL A 132 5.05 -4.46 2.45
C VAL A 132 5.79 -3.90 3.64
N ASP A 133 6.63 -2.90 3.40
CA ASP A 133 7.35 -2.19 4.45
C ASP A 133 6.42 -1.15 5.10
N ASN A 134 6.11 -1.34 6.39
CA ASN A 134 5.21 -0.45 7.10
C ASN A 134 5.82 0.96 7.26
N GLU A 135 7.15 1.12 7.31
CA GLU A 135 7.76 2.46 7.35
C GLU A 135 7.55 3.19 6.03
N ILE A 136 7.75 2.52 4.89
CA ILE A 136 7.50 3.11 3.58
C ILE A 136 6.01 3.41 3.40
N LEU A 137 5.14 2.48 3.82
CA LEU A 137 3.70 2.68 3.77
C LEU A 137 3.28 3.88 4.61
N MET A 138 3.75 3.96 5.85
CA MET A 138 3.43 5.04 6.77
C MET A 138 4.06 6.37 6.33
N ASP A 139 5.27 6.36 5.78
CA ASP A 139 5.89 7.54 5.19
C ASP A 139 5.05 8.03 4.01
N ARG A 140 4.61 7.15 3.11
CA ARG A 140 3.69 7.50 2.00
C ARG A 140 2.32 7.98 2.48
N LEU A 141 1.80 7.44 3.59
CA LEU A 141 0.54 7.89 4.18
C LEU A 141 0.69 9.23 4.91
N LYS A 142 1.83 9.48 5.57
CA LYS A 142 2.15 10.72 6.29
C LYS A 142 2.53 11.85 5.33
N THR A 143 3.40 11.58 4.37
CA THR A 143 3.71 12.48 3.26
C THR A 143 2.48 12.67 2.39
N GLY A 144 1.66 11.64 2.15
CA GLY A 144 0.31 11.78 1.59
C GLY A 144 -0.68 12.58 2.45
N GLY A 145 -0.30 12.92 3.69
CA GLY A 145 -1.03 13.74 4.65
C GLY A 145 -0.58 15.20 4.74
N GLU A 146 0.61 15.55 4.25
CA GLU A 146 1.06 16.92 3.97
C GLU A 146 1.98 16.91 2.73
N LEU A 147 1.46 16.43 1.60
CA LEU A 147 1.96 16.89 0.31
C LEU A 147 1.63 18.38 0.32
N SER A 148 2.62 19.25 0.10
CA SER A 148 2.40 20.68 -0.03
C SER A 148 1.19 20.85 -0.93
N GLU A 149 0.04 21.16 -0.31
CA GLU A 149 -1.24 21.20 -1.00
C GLU A 149 -1.08 22.44 -1.89
N ASN A 150 -0.60 22.24 -3.11
CA ASN A 150 -0.52 23.30 -4.10
C ASN A 150 -1.96 23.79 -4.23
N LYS A 151 -2.18 24.98 -3.69
CA LYS A 151 -3.51 25.53 -3.45
C LYS A 151 -3.61 26.83 -4.19
N VAL A 152 -4.71 26.98 -4.90
CA VAL A 152 -5.00 28.19 -5.66
C VAL A 152 -6.27 28.81 -5.17
N VAL A 153 -6.27 30.14 -5.05
CA VAL A 153 -7.48 30.91 -4.83
C VAL A 153 -8.29 30.98 -6.13
N LEU A 154 -9.52 30.49 -6.11
CA LEU A 154 -10.45 30.67 -7.22
C LEU A 154 -10.76 32.17 -7.38
N GLY A 155 -10.34 32.74 -8.50
CA GLY A 155 -10.49 34.16 -8.82
C GLY A 155 -9.18 34.89 -9.11
N ASP A 156 -8.04 34.29 -8.75
CA ASP A 156 -6.74 34.75 -9.24
C ASP A 156 -6.34 33.91 -10.47
N GLY A 157 -6.53 34.50 -11.65
CA GLY A 157 -6.21 33.83 -12.91
C GLY A 157 -4.72 33.51 -13.06
N GLY A 158 -3.84 34.25 -12.39
CA GLY A 158 -2.39 33.98 -12.42
C GLY A 158 -2.05 32.74 -11.62
N GLU A 159 -2.51 32.66 -10.37
CA GLU A 159 -2.29 31.49 -9.50
C GLU A 159 -2.84 30.20 -10.12
N LEU A 160 -4.06 30.25 -10.70
CA LEU A 160 -4.67 29.09 -11.34
C LEU A 160 -3.86 28.56 -12.52
N LYS A 161 -3.33 29.45 -13.35
CA LYS A 161 -2.49 29.06 -14.49
C LYS A 161 -1.21 28.35 -14.04
N THR A 162 -0.52 28.90 -13.04
CA THR A 162 0.70 28.30 -12.47
C THR A 162 0.43 26.90 -11.92
N PHE A 163 -0.64 26.75 -11.14
CA PHE A 163 -1.06 25.47 -10.60
C PHE A 163 -1.39 24.44 -11.68
N LEU A 164 -2.10 24.83 -12.74
CA LEU A 164 -2.43 23.93 -13.84
C LEU A 164 -1.16 23.41 -14.56
N LYS A 165 -0.13 24.25 -14.69
CA LYS A 165 1.18 23.83 -15.21
C LYS A 165 1.86 22.84 -14.28
N GLU A 166 2.07 23.25 -13.02
CA GLU A 166 2.92 22.54 -12.08
C GLU A 166 2.31 21.19 -11.69
N GLU A 167 0.99 21.13 -11.45
CA GLU A 167 0.33 19.92 -10.96
C GLU A 167 -0.12 18.96 -12.06
N PHE A 168 -0.53 19.49 -13.23
CA PHE A 168 -1.14 18.67 -14.29
C PHE A 168 -0.31 18.64 -15.58
N GLY A 169 0.85 19.29 -15.61
CA GLY A 169 1.71 19.36 -16.79
C GLY A 169 1.01 20.01 -17.99
N MET A 170 0.18 21.02 -17.74
CA MET A 170 -0.51 21.75 -18.80
C MET A 170 0.40 22.86 -19.35
N ASP A 171 1.48 22.47 -20.01
CA ASP A 171 2.52 23.39 -20.50
C ASP A 171 1.99 24.45 -21.48
N TRP A 172 0.86 24.15 -22.14
CA TRP A 172 0.16 25.07 -23.06
C TRP A 172 -0.56 26.21 -22.37
N VAL A 173 -0.85 26.08 -21.07
CA VAL A 173 -1.38 27.20 -20.29
C VAL A 173 -0.28 28.27 -20.25
N ASP A 174 -0.56 29.54 -20.45
CA ASP A 174 0.44 30.60 -20.42
C ASP A 174 -0.20 31.95 -20.11
N SER A 175 0.55 33.05 -20.27
CA SER A 175 0.00 34.39 -20.04
C SER A 175 -1.15 34.73 -20.99
N GLU A 176 -1.16 34.18 -22.21
CA GLU A 176 -2.14 34.48 -23.27
C GLU A 176 -3.39 33.60 -23.19
N THR A 177 -3.31 32.44 -22.52
CA THR A 177 -4.42 31.52 -22.29
C THR A 177 -5.62 32.23 -21.67
N GLN A 178 -6.81 31.98 -22.21
CA GLN A 178 -8.04 32.61 -21.77
C GLN A 178 -8.69 31.80 -20.63
N LEU A 179 -9.28 32.52 -19.68
CA LEU A 179 -10.02 31.94 -18.55
C LEU A 179 -11.40 32.58 -18.50
N ASP A 180 -12.43 31.77 -18.74
CA ASP A 180 -13.82 32.20 -18.70
C ASP A 180 -14.58 31.53 -17.56
N VAL A 181 -15.25 32.33 -16.74
CA VAL A 181 -16.17 31.83 -15.70
C VAL A 181 -17.60 31.96 -16.24
N ILE A 182 -18.12 30.87 -16.79
CA ILE A 182 -19.39 30.89 -17.54
C ILE A 182 -20.60 30.86 -16.61
N LYS A 183 -20.53 30.09 -15.51
CA LYS A 183 -21.58 29.93 -14.51
C LYS A 183 -20.94 29.74 -13.14
N THR A 184 -21.73 29.89 -12.07
CA THR A 184 -21.33 29.56 -10.70
C THR A 184 -20.82 28.12 -10.66
N GLY A 185 -19.49 27.94 -10.69
CA GLY A 185 -18.86 26.63 -10.62
C GLY A 185 -18.24 26.08 -11.90
N ILE A 186 -18.38 26.71 -13.07
CA ILE A 186 -17.71 26.24 -14.30
C ILE A 186 -16.67 27.26 -14.76
N ILE A 187 -15.42 26.80 -14.88
CA ILE A 187 -14.28 27.57 -15.38
C ILE A 187 -13.78 26.89 -16.65
N HIS A 188 -13.74 27.62 -17.75
CA HIS A 188 -13.14 27.21 -19.02
C HIS A 188 -11.75 27.80 -19.14
N ILE A 189 -10.79 26.96 -19.48
CA ILE A 189 -9.39 27.32 -19.75
C ILE A 189 -9.11 26.92 -21.19
N TYR A 190 -8.74 27.85 -22.04
CA TYR A 190 -8.53 27.52 -23.45
C TYR A 190 -7.55 28.45 -24.15
N ASP A 191 -6.94 27.91 -25.19
CA ASP A 191 -6.22 28.65 -26.22
C ASP A 191 -6.82 28.31 -27.60
N ALA A 192 -6.12 28.59 -28.69
CA ALA A 192 -6.61 28.30 -30.04
C ALA A 192 -6.74 26.79 -30.38
N ALA A 193 -5.98 25.93 -29.70
CA ALA A 193 -5.85 24.50 -29.98
C ALA A 193 -6.26 23.59 -28.80
N ASN A 194 -6.16 24.08 -27.57
CA ASN A 194 -6.35 23.32 -26.35
C ASN A 194 -7.55 23.85 -25.55
N PHE A 195 -8.22 22.93 -24.87
CA PHE A 195 -9.35 23.23 -24.01
C PHE A 195 -9.28 22.40 -22.71
N ALA A 196 -9.66 23.02 -21.60
CA ALA A 196 -9.90 22.35 -20.33
C ALA A 196 -11.09 22.99 -19.58
N GLU A 197 -11.79 22.18 -18.81
CA GLU A 197 -12.95 22.59 -18.02
C GLU A 197 -12.76 22.15 -16.56
N ILE A 198 -12.93 23.09 -15.62
CA ILE A 198 -13.09 22.79 -14.20
C ILE A 198 -14.55 22.97 -13.85
N ASN A 199 -15.19 21.88 -13.40
CA ASN A 199 -16.58 21.86 -12.96
C ASN A 199 -16.65 21.58 -11.45
N ILE A 200 -17.01 22.60 -10.68
CA ILE A 200 -17.19 22.55 -9.22
C ILE A 200 -18.60 22.06 -8.92
N ASP A 201 -18.71 21.09 -8.03
CA ASP A 201 -20.00 20.53 -7.62
C ASP A 201 -20.90 21.58 -6.95
N GLU A 202 -22.21 21.31 -6.94
CA GLU A 202 -23.20 22.22 -6.33
C GLU A 202 -22.92 22.44 -4.83
N ALA A 203 -22.33 21.44 -4.16
CA ALA A 203 -21.96 21.52 -2.77
C ALA A 203 -20.72 22.40 -2.50
N GLY A 204 -19.94 22.75 -3.54
CA GLY A 204 -18.68 23.48 -3.45
C GLY A 204 -17.56 22.73 -2.72
N LYS A 205 -17.61 21.40 -2.66
CA LYS A 205 -16.66 20.54 -1.93
C LYS A 205 -15.69 19.80 -2.86
N THR A 206 -16.12 19.52 -4.09
CA THR A 206 -15.33 18.80 -5.07
C THR A 206 -15.36 19.51 -6.41
N ALA A 207 -14.34 19.28 -7.24
CA ALA A 207 -14.35 19.74 -8.62
C ALA A 207 -13.75 18.67 -9.53
N ILE A 208 -14.15 18.67 -10.80
CA ILE A 208 -13.61 17.79 -11.83
C ILE A 208 -12.91 18.67 -12.86
N LEU A 209 -11.62 18.41 -13.08
CA LEU A 209 -10.86 18.96 -14.20
C LEU A 209 -10.89 17.97 -15.36
N LYS A 210 -11.39 18.40 -16.52
CA LYS A 210 -11.35 17.65 -17.78
C LYS A 210 -10.45 18.38 -18.77
N ILE A 211 -9.49 17.68 -19.35
CA ILE A 211 -8.58 18.20 -20.35
C ILE A 211 -8.96 17.60 -21.71
N SER A 212 -8.86 18.39 -22.78
CA SER A 212 -9.19 17.99 -24.16
C SER A 212 -8.41 16.76 -24.67
N ASP A 213 -7.25 16.45 -24.07
CA ASP A 213 -6.48 15.22 -24.35
C ASP A 213 -7.08 13.95 -23.72
N GLY A 214 -8.22 14.07 -23.02
CA GLY A 214 -8.94 12.97 -22.41
C GLY A 214 -8.61 12.73 -20.93
N ARG A 215 -7.63 13.44 -20.35
CA ARG A 215 -7.31 13.31 -18.92
C ARG A 215 -8.42 13.93 -18.06
N ILE A 216 -8.77 13.24 -16.97
CA ILE A 216 -9.79 13.66 -16.00
C ILE A 216 -9.21 13.57 -14.60
N TYR A 217 -9.36 14.61 -13.80
CA TYR A 217 -8.85 14.69 -12.44
C TYR A 217 -9.94 15.11 -11.46
N ASN A 218 -10.00 14.40 -10.33
CA ASN A 218 -10.83 14.77 -9.19
C ASN A 218 -10.05 15.74 -8.28
N LEU A 219 -10.62 16.91 -8.00
CA LEU A 219 -10.04 17.98 -7.20
C LEU A 219 -10.84 18.19 -5.92
N ARG A 220 -10.17 18.65 -4.86
CA ARG A 220 -10.85 19.07 -3.63
C ARG A 220 -11.05 20.58 -3.65
N VAL A 221 -12.19 21.02 -3.13
CA VAL A 221 -12.51 22.44 -2.94
C VAL A 221 -12.71 22.69 -1.45
N LYS A 222 -12.01 23.68 -0.90
CA LYS A 222 -12.19 24.13 0.49
C LYS A 222 -12.39 25.64 0.51
N GLU A 223 -13.18 26.12 1.46
CA GLU A 223 -13.31 27.55 1.73
C GLU A 223 -12.35 27.96 2.85
N GLU A 224 -11.41 28.85 2.54
CA GLU A 224 -10.45 29.40 3.51
C GLU A 224 -10.58 30.93 3.50
N ASN A 225 -10.89 31.53 4.65
CA ASN A 225 -11.04 32.99 4.81
C ASN A 225 -12.08 33.60 3.84
N GLY A 226 -13.20 32.91 3.60
CA GLY A 226 -14.26 33.36 2.69
C GLY A 226 -13.88 33.28 1.20
N LYS A 227 -12.75 32.65 0.86
CA LYS A 227 -12.33 32.40 -0.52
C LYS A 227 -12.29 30.91 -0.79
N ARG A 228 -12.88 30.48 -1.90
CA ARG A 228 -12.78 29.09 -2.34
C ARG A 228 -11.40 28.82 -2.92
N ARG A 229 -10.81 27.70 -2.52
CA ARG A 229 -9.52 27.22 -3.01
C ARG A 229 -9.67 25.84 -3.61
N ILE A 230 -8.94 25.61 -4.70
CA ILE A 230 -8.79 24.29 -5.33
C ILE A 230 -7.47 23.69 -4.89
N TYR A 231 -7.51 22.39 -4.62
CA TYR A 231 -6.37 21.58 -4.22
C TYR A 231 -6.22 20.43 -5.21
N GLY A 232 -5.01 20.27 -5.73
CA GLY A 232 -4.64 19.08 -6.49
C GLY A 232 -4.82 17.86 -5.60
N LYS A 233 -5.61 16.88 -6.03
CA LYS A 233 -5.62 15.59 -5.33
C LYS A 233 -4.31 14.93 -5.70
N ALA A 234 -3.31 15.06 -4.83
CA ALA A 234 -2.10 14.30 -4.99
C ALA A 234 -2.50 12.81 -5.08
N CYS A 235 -2.11 12.21 -6.20
CA CYS A 235 -2.48 10.89 -6.69
C CYS A 235 -3.00 9.91 -5.63
N ALA A 236 -4.27 9.51 -5.74
CA ALA A 236 -4.76 8.25 -5.15
C ALA A 236 -5.30 7.26 -6.21
N GLU A 237 -5.21 7.58 -7.51
CA GLU A 237 -5.63 6.66 -8.59
C GLU A 237 -4.45 6.00 -9.33
N LYS A 238 -3.20 6.47 -9.18
CA LYS A 238 -2.01 5.76 -9.70
C LYS A 238 -1.65 4.47 -8.96
N ILE A 239 -2.22 4.24 -7.78
CA ILE A 239 -1.96 3.04 -6.99
C ILE A 239 -2.54 1.80 -7.68
N ASP A 240 -3.65 1.94 -8.41
CA ASP A 240 -4.30 0.81 -9.08
C ASP A 240 -3.50 0.33 -10.30
N GLU A 241 -2.93 1.24 -11.11
CA GLU A 241 -2.11 0.86 -12.27
C GLU A 241 -0.72 0.30 -11.88
N GLU A 242 -0.06 0.85 -10.86
CA GLU A 242 1.24 0.31 -10.39
C GLU A 242 1.09 -0.98 -9.59
N LEU A 243 0.08 -1.14 -8.73
CA LEU A 243 -0.21 -2.43 -8.09
C LEU A 243 -0.56 -3.47 -9.15
N THR A 244 -1.34 -3.11 -10.16
CA THR A 244 -1.62 -4.02 -11.29
C THR A 244 -0.34 -4.38 -12.03
N ARG A 245 0.57 -3.42 -12.30
CA ARG A 245 1.87 -3.69 -12.96
C ARG A 245 2.84 -4.52 -12.15
N VAL A 246 2.87 -4.39 -10.83
CA VAL A 246 3.80 -5.11 -9.96
C VAL A 246 3.25 -6.50 -9.60
N ILE A 247 1.93 -6.63 -9.43
CA ILE A 247 1.30 -7.87 -8.97
C ILE A 247 0.94 -8.81 -10.13
N TYR A 248 0.46 -8.31 -11.29
CA TYR A 248 -0.01 -9.21 -12.37
C TYR A 248 1.08 -9.98 -13.15
N PRO A 249 2.29 -9.47 -13.43
CA PRO A 249 3.27 -10.23 -14.19
C PRO A 249 3.76 -11.49 -13.47
N ALA A 250 3.64 -11.54 -12.14
CA ALA A 250 3.99 -12.71 -11.33
C ALA A 250 3.05 -13.92 -11.56
N PHE A 251 1.85 -13.69 -12.10
CA PHE A 251 0.84 -14.76 -12.30
C PHE A 251 0.71 -15.23 -13.77
N GLY A 252 1.49 -14.66 -14.70
CA GLY A 252 1.25 -14.83 -16.14
C GLY A 252 2.18 -15.77 -16.93
N ARG A 253 3.16 -16.44 -16.31
CA ARG A 253 4.18 -17.23 -17.06
C ARG A 253 4.44 -18.63 -16.53
N THR A 254 3.44 -19.50 -16.46
CA THR A 254 3.68 -20.96 -16.34
C THR A 254 2.53 -21.79 -16.91
N ALA A 255 2.06 -21.53 -18.13
CA ALA A 255 1.23 -22.50 -18.85
C ALA A 255 1.13 -22.21 -20.36
N CYS A 256 2.15 -22.60 -21.14
CA CYS A 256 2.02 -23.21 -22.47
C CYS A 256 3.36 -23.15 -23.19
N GLU A 257 4.17 -24.19 -23.08
CA GLU A 257 5.12 -24.59 -24.13
C GLU A 257 5.63 -26.01 -23.83
N LYS A 258 4.75 -26.99 -23.99
CA LYS A 258 5.12 -28.38 -24.31
C LYS A 258 4.01 -29.00 -25.12
N LYS A 259 4.04 -28.83 -26.44
CA LYS A 259 3.64 -29.85 -27.43
C LYS A 259 4.32 -29.54 -28.76
N GLY A 260 5.10 -30.50 -29.24
CA GLY A 260 5.83 -30.42 -30.50
C GLY A 260 6.96 -31.43 -30.55
N ALA A 261 6.65 -32.70 -30.24
CA ALA A 261 7.46 -33.83 -30.67
C ALA A 261 6.58 -34.58 -31.67
N ASP A 262 6.89 -34.41 -32.95
CA ASP A 262 6.78 -35.37 -34.03
C ASP A 262 8.03 -35.18 -34.90
#